data_AF-A0A2E6NF22-F1
#
_entry.id   AF-A0A2E6NF22-F1
#
_cell.length_a   1.000
_cell.length_b   1.000
_cell.length_c   1.000
_cell.angle_alpha   90.00
_cell.angle_beta   90.00
_cell.angle_gamma   90.00
#
_symmetry.space_group_name_H-M   'P 1'
#
loop_
_entity.id
_entity.type
_entity.pdbx_description
1 polymer ?
#
loop_
_entity_poly.entity_id
_entity_poly.type
_entity_poly.pdbx_seq_one_letter_code
_entity_poly.pdbx_strand_id
1 'polypeptide(L)'
;MTNYFYKTKNLLILLSMILLFSFLLVSCKDDSRKNYDREDFTPIPGPPPMPMIFEGNFTVCKSKILFFCLNYEPGPENMDIFGEIVHGGSLIAKTLPGKYMHVILGPVSIDDEQKSEVNFYLGKKDGDNVKANESWKFSEKFSSPTTIYLDLSFDRLPKKEK
;
A
#
# COMPACT_ATOMS: atom_id res chain seq x y z
N MET A 1 19.38 -54.49 9.33
CA MET A 1 19.18 -53.43 8.31
C MET A 1 18.01 -52.48 8.63
N THR A 2 17.47 -52.51 9.86
CA THR A 2 16.28 -51.73 10.28
C THR A 2 16.61 -50.45 11.05
N ASN A 3 17.76 -50.37 11.72
CA ASN A 3 18.16 -49.18 12.50
C ASN A 3 18.57 -47.97 11.65
N TYR A 4 18.98 -48.18 10.38
CA TYR A 4 19.39 -47.08 9.49
C TYR A 4 18.20 -46.29 8.94
N PHE A 5 17.07 -46.97 8.66
CA PHE A 5 15.84 -46.35 8.17
C PHE A 5 15.11 -45.53 9.24
N TYR A 6 15.24 -45.90 10.52
CA TYR A 6 14.59 -45.15 11.61
C TYR A 6 15.29 -43.80 11.86
N LYS A 7 16.63 -43.77 11.72
CA LYS A 7 17.45 -42.56 11.91
C LYS A 7 17.21 -41.53 10.80
N THR A 8 17.05 -41.96 9.55
CA THR A 8 16.77 -41.06 8.41
C THR A 8 15.36 -40.49 8.47
N LYS A 9 14.36 -41.27 8.90
CA LYS A 9 12.97 -40.80 9.06
C LYS A 9 12.86 -39.72 10.16
N ASN A 10 13.53 -39.91 11.29
CA ASN A 10 13.57 -38.92 12.37
C ASN A 10 14.34 -37.65 11.98
N LEU A 11 15.40 -37.78 11.18
CA LEU A 11 16.14 -36.63 10.64
C LEU A 11 15.28 -35.80 9.67
N LEU A 12 14.48 -36.47 8.81
CA LEU A 12 13.57 -35.82 7.87
C LEU A 12 12.44 -35.07 8.58
N ILE A 13 11.89 -35.65 9.65
CA ILE A 13 10.88 -35.01 10.51
C ILE A 13 11.46 -33.79 11.21
N LEU A 14 12.68 -33.90 11.74
CA LEU A 14 13.38 -32.78 12.37
C LEU A 14 13.63 -31.63 11.39
N LEU A 15 14.08 -31.95 10.16
CA LEU A 15 14.32 -30.96 9.11
C LEU A 15 13.02 -30.25 8.70
N SER A 16 11.92 -31.00 8.60
CA SER A 16 10.58 -30.46 8.30
C SER A 16 10.09 -29.52 9.41
N MET A 17 10.31 -29.85 10.68
CA MET A 17 9.91 -28.99 11.80
C MET A 17 10.72 -27.69 11.84
N ILE A 18 12.02 -27.75 11.59
CA ILE A 18 12.88 -26.55 11.51
C ILE A 18 12.45 -25.63 10.37
N LEU A 19 12.13 -26.21 9.20
CA LEU A 19 11.64 -25.45 8.06
C LEU A 19 10.30 -24.78 8.37
N LEU A 20 9.37 -25.47 9.03
CA LEU A 20 8.10 -24.88 9.47
C LEU A 20 8.31 -23.74 10.47
N PHE A 21 9.28 -23.89 11.38
CA PHE A 21 9.59 -22.88 12.39
C PHE A 21 10.19 -21.60 11.80
N SER A 22 10.96 -21.71 10.70
CA SER A 22 11.51 -20.53 10.02
C SER A 22 10.45 -19.60 9.44
N PHE A 23 9.28 -20.12 9.04
CA PHE A 23 8.16 -19.29 8.59
C PHE A 23 7.45 -18.55 9.73
N LEU A 24 7.56 -19.03 10.96
CA LEU A 24 6.96 -18.39 12.14
C LEU A 24 7.79 -17.22 12.68
N LEU A 25 9.07 -17.12 12.30
CA LEU A 25 9.97 -16.04 12.72
C LEU A 25 9.94 -14.82 11.79
N VAL A 26 9.17 -14.86 10.70
CA VAL A 26 8.85 -13.65 9.93
C VAL A 26 7.79 -12.86 10.70
N SER A 27 8.21 -12.27 11.81
CA SER A 27 7.42 -11.27 12.50
C SER A 27 7.37 -10.04 11.60
N CYS A 28 6.19 -9.75 11.08
CA CYS A 28 5.91 -8.48 10.45
C CYS A 28 6.08 -7.41 11.54
N LYS A 29 7.20 -6.67 11.51
CA LYS A 29 7.42 -5.55 12.42
C LYS A 29 6.40 -4.49 12.02
N ASP A 30 5.33 -4.39 12.81
CA ASP A 30 4.34 -3.33 12.64
C ASP A 30 5.01 -2.02 13.07
N ASP A 31 5.63 -1.33 12.11
CA ASP A 31 6.34 -0.06 12.31
C ASP A 31 5.30 1.05 12.49
N SER A 32 4.62 1.01 13.62
CA SER A 32 3.64 1.99 14.10
C SER A 32 4.27 3.31 14.55
N ARG A 33 5.58 3.50 14.32
CA ARG A 33 6.23 4.81 14.49
C ARG A 33 5.53 5.79 13.57
N LYS A 34 5.21 6.99 14.07
CA LYS A 34 4.80 8.08 13.18
C LYS A 34 5.89 8.23 12.14
N ASN A 35 5.51 8.43 10.88
CA ASN A 35 6.48 8.39 9.79
C ASN A 35 7.69 9.36 9.97
N TYR A 36 7.54 10.40 10.79
CA TYR A 36 8.58 11.38 11.14
C TYR A 36 9.55 10.94 12.25
N ASP A 37 9.20 9.92 13.03
CA ASP A 37 10.02 9.39 14.14
C ASP A 37 10.97 8.26 13.66
N ARG A 38 11.11 8.10 12.34
CA ARG A 38 12.00 7.11 11.73
C ARG A 38 13.45 7.60 11.71
N GLU A 39 14.38 6.67 11.85
CA GLU A 39 15.82 6.95 11.91
C GLU A 39 16.40 7.49 10.60
N ASP A 40 15.74 7.20 9.47
CA ASP A 40 16.07 7.67 8.12
C ASP A 40 15.28 8.93 7.70
N PHE A 41 14.45 9.49 8.59
CA PHE A 41 13.70 10.70 8.28
C PHE A 41 14.61 11.93 8.24
N THR A 42 14.77 12.52 7.05
CA THR A 42 15.45 13.81 6.87
C THR A 42 14.46 14.87 6.38
N PRO A 43 14.17 15.93 7.17
CA PRO A 43 13.18 16.93 6.78
C PRO A 43 13.64 17.75 5.58
N ILE A 44 12.67 18.23 4.79
CA ILE A 44 12.94 19.15 3.68
C ILE A 44 13.30 20.52 4.25
N PRO A 45 14.43 21.14 3.84
CA PRO A 45 14.81 22.46 4.32
C PRO A 45 13.92 23.55 3.71
N GLY A 46 13.58 24.56 4.52
CA GLY A 46 12.81 25.71 4.07
C GLY A 46 11.30 25.56 4.28
N PRO A 47 10.46 26.33 3.57
CA PRO A 47 9.01 26.22 3.69
C PRO A 47 8.52 24.86 3.17
N PRO A 48 7.43 24.32 3.74
CA PRO A 48 6.83 23.09 3.25
C PRO A 48 6.49 23.16 1.75
N PRO A 49 6.75 22.09 0.98
CA PRO A 49 6.30 22.00 -0.40
C PRO A 49 4.78 22.13 -0.52
N MET A 50 4.33 22.64 -1.65
CA MET A 50 2.89 22.76 -1.93
C MET A 50 2.26 21.36 -2.09
N PRO A 51 1.05 21.13 -1.54
CA PRO A 51 0.41 19.84 -1.62
C PRO A 51 -0.15 19.57 -3.02
N MET A 52 -0.30 18.29 -3.34
CA MET A 52 -1.05 17.84 -4.50
C MET A 52 -2.39 17.29 -4.04
N ILE A 53 -3.40 17.43 -4.90
CA ILE A 53 -4.76 17.00 -4.66
C ILE A 53 -5.10 15.98 -5.74
N PHE A 54 -5.24 14.71 -5.38
CA PHE A 54 -5.59 13.66 -6.33
C PHE A 54 -7.10 13.40 -6.33
N GLU A 55 -7.64 13.28 -7.53
CA GLU A 55 -9.03 12.90 -7.78
C GLU A 55 -9.19 12.20 -9.12
N GLY A 56 -10.27 11.44 -9.28
CA GLY A 56 -10.52 10.72 -10.52
C GLY A 56 -11.61 9.67 -10.39
N ASN A 57 -11.78 8.87 -11.43
CA ASN A 57 -12.59 7.68 -11.36
C ASN A 57 -11.83 6.58 -10.62
N PHE A 58 -12.56 5.67 -9.99
CA PHE A 58 -11.94 4.42 -9.58
C PHE A 58 -12.81 3.20 -9.90
N THR A 59 -12.13 2.14 -10.27
CA THR A 59 -12.75 0.88 -10.66
C THR A 59 -12.19 -0.28 -9.85
N VAL A 60 -12.98 -1.35 -9.76
CA VAL A 60 -12.61 -2.55 -9.03
C VAL A 60 -12.85 -3.76 -9.90
N CYS A 61 -11.87 -4.66 -9.93
CA CYS A 61 -12.00 -5.91 -10.63
C CYS A 61 -13.11 -6.78 -10.02
N LYS A 62 -14.05 -7.25 -10.84
CA LYS A 62 -15.17 -8.10 -10.40
C LYS A 62 -14.97 -9.57 -10.69
N SER A 63 -14.37 -9.87 -11.84
CA SER A 63 -14.10 -11.23 -12.29
C SER A 63 -12.64 -11.34 -12.69
N LYS A 64 -12.01 -12.43 -12.27
CA LYS A 64 -10.62 -12.75 -12.58
C LYS A 64 -10.49 -14.13 -13.16
N ILE A 65 -9.56 -14.28 -14.10
CA ILE A 65 -9.02 -15.58 -14.50
C ILE A 65 -7.54 -15.61 -14.15
N LEU A 66 -7.15 -16.52 -13.25
CA LEU A 66 -5.85 -16.49 -12.58
C LEU A 66 -5.51 -15.07 -12.06
N PHE A 67 -4.50 -14.44 -12.66
CA PHE A 67 -3.97 -13.12 -12.28
C PHE A 67 -4.49 -11.98 -13.18
N PHE A 68 -5.34 -12.28 -14.17
CA PHE A 68 -5.87 -11.29 -15.09
C PHE A 68 -7.28 -10.87 -14.70
N CYS A 69 -7.51 -9.57 -14.62
CA CYS A 69 -8.86 -9.03 -14.49
C CYS A 69 -9.60 -9.15 -15.83
N LEU A 70 -10.81 -9.71 -15.79
CA LEU A 70 -11.68 -9.84 -16.96
C LEU A 70 -12.60 -8.64 -17.12
N ASN A 71 -13.06 -8.06 -16.01
CA ASN A 71 -13.91 -6.88 -16.02
C ASN A 71 -13.68 -5.98 -14.80
N TYR A 72 -13.56 -4.70 -15.08
CA TYR A 72 -13.57 -3.64 -14.07
C TYR A 72 -14.96 -3.01 -14.04
N GLU A 73 -15.46 -2.76 -12.84
CA GLU A 73 -16.69 -2.00 -12.61
C GLU A 73 -16.40 -0.76 -11.76
N PRO A 74 -17.21 0.31 -11.87
CA PRO A 74 -17.12 1.45 -10.98
C PRO A 74 -17.16 1.02 -9.51
N GLY A 75 -16.25 1.56 -8.71
CA GLY A 75 -16.16 1.18 -7.30
C GLY A 75 -17.31 1.73 -6.43
N PRO A 76 -17.54 1.13 -5.25
CA PRO A 76 -18.64 1.51 -4.36
C PRO A 76 -18.34 2.80 -3.57
N GLU A 77 -19.39 3.51 -3.17
CA GLU A 77 -19.24 4.71 -2.34
C GLU A 77 -18.85 4.41 -0.87
N ASN A 78 -18.42 5.45 -0.17
CA ASN A 78 -18.12 5.47 1.27
C ASN A 78 -17.01 4.49 1.71
N MET A 79 -16.11 4.13 0.80
CA MET A 79 -14.90 3.38 1.11
C MET A 79 -13.80 4.34 1.55
N ASP A 80 -12.93 3.86 2.45
CA ASP A 80 -11.71 4.58 2.82
C ASP A 80 -10.71 4.54 1.67
N ILE A 81 -10.14 5.69 1.32
CA ILE A 81 -9.05 5.80 0.35
C ILE A 81 -7.99 6.75 0.86
N PHE A 82 -6.72 6.42 0.64
CA PHE A 82 -5.59 7.25 1.04
C PHE A 82 -4.40 7.06 0.09
N GLY A 83 -3.50 8.04 0.08
CA GLY A 83 -2.24 8.00 -0.64
C GLY A 83 -1.07 7.95 0.33
N GLU A 84 0.01 7.27 -0.08
CA GLU A 84 1.27 7.22 0.67
C GLU A 84 2.46 7.48 -0.24
N ILE A 85 3.47 8.09 0.35
CA ILE A 85 4.82 8.23 -0.19
C ILE A 85 5.78 7.63 0.85
N VAL A 86 7.10 7.80 0.70
CA VAL A 86 8.09 7.10 1.55
C VAL A 86 7.87 7.35 3.04
N HIS A 87 7.73 8.62 3.42
CA HIS A 87 7.50 9.07 4.79
C HIS A 87 6.20 9.88 4.92
N GLY A 88 5.67 10.44 3.85
CA GLY A 88 4.38 11.13 3.88
C GLY A 88 3.17 10.20 3.68
N GLY A 89 1.99 10.72 4.00
CA GLY A 89 0.71 10.09 3.66
C GLY A 89 -0.43 11.09 3.72
N SER A 90 -1.49 10.83 2.98
CA SER A 90 -2.70 11.64 3.04
C SER A 90 -3.52 11.31 4.30
N LEU A 91 -4.43 12.21 4.64
CA LEU A 91 -5.59 11.83 5.45
C LEU A 91 -6.45 10.82 4.68
N ILE A 92 -7.26 10.07 5.42
CA ILE A 92 -8.25 9.15 4.83
C ILE A 92 -9.39 9.98 4.26
N ALA A 93 -9.67 9.79 2.96
CA ALA A 93 -10.84 10.32 2.28
C ALA A 93 -11.91 9.23 2.09
N LYS A 94 -13.13 9.65 1.77
CA LYS A 94 -14.25 8.75 1.44
C LYS A 94 -14.53 8.77 -0.06
N THR A 95 -14.72 7.60 -0.65
CA THR A 95 -15.09 7.47 -2.06
C THR A 95 -16.54 7.89 -2.32
N LEU A 96 -16.80 8.28 -3.56
CA LEU A 96 -18.12 8.51 -4.15
C LEU A 96 -18.44 7.36 -5.13
N PRO A 97 -19.67 7.24 -5.66
CA PRO A 97 -20.00 6.22 -6.66
C PRO A 97 -19.06 6.30 -7.88
N GLY A 98 -18.20 5.29 -8.04
CA GLY A 98 -17.22 5.20 -9.13
C GLY A 98 -16.10 6.25 -9.13
N LYS A 99 -15.97 7.06 -8.07
CA LYS A 99 -15.03 8.18 -8.00
C LYS A 99 -14.34 8.31 -6.66
N TYR A 100 -13.15 8.88 -6.66
CA TYR A 100 -12.46 9.32 -5.46
C TYR A 100 -12.03 10.77 -5.62
N MET A 101 -11.96 11.48 -4.51
CA MET A 101 -11.61 12.90 -4.47
C MET A 101 -10.87 13.22 -3.18
N HIS A 102 -10.15 14.34 -3.17
CA HIS A 102 -9.50 14.92 -2.00
C HIS A 102 -8.47 14.00 -1.32
N VAL A 103 -7.75 13.19 -2.10
CA VAL A 103 -6.55 12.53 -1.60
C VAL A 103 -5.41 13.55 -1.67
N ILE A 104 -5.15 14.21 -0.53
CA ILE A 104 -4.21 15.34 -0.45
C ILE A 104 -2.94 14.91 0.24
N LEU A 105 -1.80 15.05 -0.44
CA LEU A 105 -0.49 14.78 0.15
C LEU A 105 0.62 15.60 -0.51
N GLY A 106 1.74 15.71 0.19
CA GLY A 106 2.95 16.37 -0.30
C GLY A 106 4.19 15.72 0.33
N PRO A 107 5.37 15.95 -0.24
CA PRO A 107 6.62 15.42 0.29
C PRO A 107 6.93 16.11 1.61
N VAL A 108 7.38 15.32 2.60
CA VAL A 108 7.70 15.80 3.95
C VAL A 108 9.15 15.54 4.34
N SER A 109 9.85 14.71 3.55
CA SER A 109 11.27 14.39 3.69
C SER A 109 12.02 14.55 2.36
N ILE A 110 13.34 14.65 2.43
CA ILE A 110 14.21 14.65 1.24
C ILE A 110 13.99 13.37 0.42
N ASP A 111 13.78 12.24 1.09
CA ASP A 111 13.50 10.96 0.45
C ASP A 111 12.18 10.96 -0.33
N ASP A 112 11.16 11.66 0.16
CA ASP A 112 9.90 11.83 -0.58
C ASP A 112 10.09 12.66 -1.86
N GLU A 113 10.99 13.66 -1.84
CA GLU A 113 11.32 14.42 -3.06
C GLU A 113 12.11 13.59 -4.07
N GLN A 114 12.94 12.64 -3.61
CA GLN A 114 13.88 11.89 -4.47
C GLN A 114 13.36 10.54 -4.96
N LYS A 115 12.63 9.80 -4.14
CA LYS A 115 12.11 8.44 -4.42
C LYS A 115 10.64 8.46 -4.89
N SER A 116 10.25 9.63 -5.36
CA SER A 116 8.98 10.19 -5.80
C SER A 116 7.95 9.25 -6.43
N GLU A 117 7.35 8.35 -5.66
CA GLU A 117 6.16 7.60 -6.08
C GLU A 117 5.05 7.68 -5.03
N VAL A 118 3.92 8.24 -5.44
CA VAL A 118 2.66 8.22 -4.70
C VAL A 118 1.94 6.92 -5.03
N ASN A 119 1.66 6.16 -3.98
CA ASN A 119 0.90 4.93 -4.04
C ASN A 119 -0.47 5.15 -3.41
N PHE A 120 -1.52 4.59 -4.00
CA PHE A 120 -2.89 4.76 -3.54
C PHE A 120 -3.44 3.46 -2.99
N TYR A 121 -4.27 3.54 -1.96
CA TYR A 121 -4.81 2.39 -1.26
C TYR A 121 -6.29 2.58 -0.96
N LEU A 122 -7.07 1.52 -1.19
CA LEU A 122 -8.47 1.41 -0.82
C LEU A 122 -8.59 0.51 0.42
N GLY A 123 -9.16 1.02 1.51
CA GLY A 123 -9.33 0.30 2.78
C GLY A 123 -8.74 1.04 3.97
N LYS A 124 -8.57 0.33 5.09
CA LYS A 124 -8.04 0.89 6.33
C LYS A 124 -6.51 0.88 6.30
N LYS A 125 -5.89 1.94 6.82
CA LYS A 125 -4.43 2.02 6.95
C LYS A 125 -3.87 0.90 7.84
N ASP A 126 -4.47 0.71 9.02
CA ASP A 126 -4.06 -0.32 9.99
C ASP A 126 -4.87 -1.63 9.83
N GLY A 127 -5.32 -1.96 8.62
CA GLY A 127 -6.18 -3.11 8.36
C GLY A 127 -6.04 -3.65 6.94
N ASP A 128 -7.05 -4.37 6.47
CA ASP A 128 -7.05 -4.83 5.07
C ASP A 128 -7.20 -3.62 4.13
N ASN A 129 -6.16 -3.39 3.33
CA ASN A 129 -6.15 -2.44 2.25
C ASN A 129 -5.69 -3.09 0.95
N VAL A 130 -6.00 -2.42 -0.15
CA VAL A 130 -5.69 -2.87 -1.50
C VAL A 130 -5.00 -1.73 -2.20
N LYS A 131 -3.75 -1.94 -2.63
CA LYS A 131 -3.02 -0.99 -3.44
C LYS A 131 -3.66 -0.86 -4.82
N ALA A 132 -3.73 0.36 -5.36
CA ALA A 132 -4.09 0.61 -6.74
C ALA A 132 -3.03 0.05 -7.69
N ASN A 133 -3.45 -0.24 -8.92
CA ASN A 133 -2.54 -0.69 -9.98
C ASN A 133 -1.68 0.45 -10.51
N GLU A 134 -2.18 1.67 -10.38
CA GLU A 134 -1.54 2.91 -10.78
C GLU A 134 -0.83 3.57 -9.59
N SER A 135 0.26 4.22 -9.92
CA SER A 135 1.01 5.10 -9.05
C SER A 135 1.27 6.40 -9.78
N TRP A 136 1.58 7.46 -9.03
CA TRP A 136 1.96 8.74 -9.61
C TRP A 136 3.40 9.08 -9.25
N LYS A 137 4.19 9.47 -10.25
CA LYS A 137 5.59 9.85 -10.03
C LYS A 137 5.76 11.35 -10.01
N PHE A 138 6.52 11.87 -9.04
CA PHE A 138 6.85 13.29 -9.05
C PHE A 138 7.84 13.55 -10.17
N SER A 139 7.38 14.24 -11.21
CA SER A 139 8.24 14.78 -12.26
C SER A 139 8.69 16.21 -11.97
N GLU A 140 7.89 16.98 -11.21
CA GLU A 140 8.06 18.43 -11.09
C GLU A 140 7.66 18.95 -9.70
N LYS A 141 8.30 20.06 -9.27
CA LYS A 141 7.91 20.79 -8.06
C LYS A 141 6.80 21.79 -8.41
N PHE A 142 5.70 21.76 -7.67
CA PHE A 142 4.59 22.70 -7.86
C PHE A 142 4.79 23.98 -7.04
N SER A 143 4.55 25.13 -7.66
CA SER A 143 4.58 26.45 -6.99
C SER A 143 3.28 26.80 -6.26
N SER A 144 2.23 26.02 -6.45
CA SER A 144 0.90 26.19 -5.84
C SER A 144 0.23 24.82 -5.63
N PRO A 145 -0.77 24.71 -4.74
CA PRO A 145 -1.60 23.52 -4.66
C PRO A 145 -2.12 23.13 -6.04
N THR A 146 -1.93 21.87 -6.43
CA THR A 146 -2.23 21.42 -7.79
C THR A 146 -3.11 20.18 -7.76
N THR A 147 -4.21 20.22 -8.52
CA THR A 147 -5.09 19.07 -8.72
C THR A 147 -4.53 18.17 -9.82
N ILE A 148 -4.44 16.89 -9.52
CA ILE A 148 -3.97 15.85 -10.43
C ILE A 148 -5.13 14.88 -10.65
N TYR A 149 -5.52 14.74 -11.92
CA TYR A 149 -6.52 13.78 -12.33
C TYR A 149 -5.85 12.45 -12.65
N LEU A 150 -6.19 11.40 -11.91
CA LEU A 150 -5.65 10.07 -12.09
C LEU A 150 -6.74 9.04 -11.86
N ASP A 151 -7.04 8.22 -12.86
CA ASP A 151 -7.98 7.11 -12.67
C ASP A 151 -7.27 5.93 -12.00
N LEU A 152 -7.93 5.31 -11.03
CA LEU A 152 -7.38 4.22 -10.23
C LEU A 152 -8.14 2.91 -10.45
N SER A 153 -7.40 1.81 -10.54
CA SER A 153 -7.93 0.46 -10.69
C SER A 153 -7.48 -0.38 -9.52
N PHE A 154 -8.41 -1.08 -8.89
CA PHE A 154 -8.14 -1.96 -7.76
C PHE A 154 -8.48 -3.40 -8.09
N ASP A 155 -7.62 -4.28 -7.62
CA ASP A 155 -7.69 -5.69 -7.91
C ASP A 155 -8.80 -6.44 -7.16
N ARG A 156 -9.31 -5.85 -6.07
CA ARG A 156 -10.42 -6.35 -5.27
C ARG A 156 -10.89 -5.24 -4.33
N LEU A 157 -12.02 -5.46 -3.66
CA LEU A 157 -12.37 -4.66 -2.49
C LEU A 157 -11.60 -5.14 -1.26
N PRO A 158 -11.31 -4.24 -0.30
CA PRO A 158 -10.90 -4.64 1.03
C PRO A 158 -12.02 -5.44 1.72
N LYS A 159 -11.64 -6.40 2.56
CA LYS A 159 -12.55 -7.24 3.33
C LYS A 159 -13.27 -6.39 4.37
N LYS A 160 -14.58 -6.54 4.47
CA LYS A 160 -15.33 -5.99 5.60
C LYS A 160 -14.97 -6.80 6.86
N GLU A 161 -14.51 -6.12 7.91
CA GLU A 161 -14.46 -6.72 9.24
C GLU A 161 -15.89 -7.07 9.67
N LYS A 162 -16.05 -8.29 10.19
CA LYS A 162 -17.33 -8.79 10.70
C LYS A 162 -17.56 -8.29 12.12
#